data_AF-A0A3A9BQZ5-F1
#
_entry.id   AF-A0A3A9BQZ5-F1
#
_cell.length_a   1.000
_cell.length_b   1.000
_cell.length_c   1.000
_cell.angle_alpha   90.00
_cell.angle_beta   90.00
_cell.angle_gamma   90.00
#
_symmetry.space_group_name_H-M   'P 1'
#
loop_
_entity.id
_entity.type
_entity.pdbx_description
1 polymer ?
#
loop_
_entity_poly.entity_id
_entity_poly.type
_entity_poly.pdbx_seq_one_letter_code
_entity_poly.pdbx_strand_id
1 'polypeptide(L)'
;MDNFKENLKYYRIGEFVAGIMLKGVIHPDMKEDNIGCRNGNCVLLDFADIDMFEFPDDIDVRILNRLTDALFPPMEKILKNFEFMSSFRAGFISIGGMLGKAVFDNTITNGISSFIYTDINLKTENKIPSYIFTAESKAMEKEWQNLIIEELKYGEAGNAISNFDSELLSKVSKANLYHMDQMIVLKSYSEIEDAETDMRFWLTALHFACESIKRGFTYTGYGILRKVLHMCKHAYKPIVLYHAKIEELLEENELEDEIKQLIEDNMNYNFFQLLWLMNDIDSFMT
;
A
#
# COMPACT_ATOMS: atom_id res chain seq x y z
N MET A 1 17.19 -15.45 6.61
CA MET A 1 16.33 -16.49 5.99
C MET A 1 14.95 -16.57 6.65
N ASP A 2 14.84 -16.35 7.96
CA ASP A 2 13.54 -16.35 8.66
C ASP A 2 12.71 -15.06 8.43
N ASN A 3 13.35 -13.89 8.36
CA ASN A 3 12.63 -12.61 8.29
C ASN A 3 11.81 -12.40 6.98
N PHE A 4 12.32 -12.85 5.83
CA PHE A 4 11.57 -12.77 4.55
C PHE A 4 10.25 -13.55 4.61
N LYS A 5 10.27 -14.75 5.21
CA LYS A 5 9.08 -15.59 5.36
C LYS A 5 8.07 -14.97 6.31
N GLU A 6 8.53 -14.31 7.37
CA GLU A 6 7.67 -13.59 8.30
C GLU A 6 7.06 -12.33 7.69
N ASN A 7 7.83 -11.54 6.94
CA ASN A 7 7.30 -10.37 6.21
C ASN A 7 6.24 -10.77 5.18
N LEU A 8 6.53 -11.82 4.40
CA LEU A 8 5.57 -12.36 3.44
C LEU A 8 4.30 -12.87 4.13
N LYS A 9 4.42 -13.50 5.30
CA LYS A 9 3.26 -13.90 6.11
C LYS A 9 2.38 -12.70 6.43
N TYR A 10 2.93 -11.61 6.98
CA TYR A 10 2.13 -10.43 7.34
C TYR A 10 1.56 -9.70 6.12
N TYR A 11 2.30 -9.67 5.02
CA TYR A 11 1.79 -9.19 3.74
C TYR A 11 0.55 -10.00 3.30
N ARG A 12 0.62 -11.34 3.30
CA ARG A 12 -0.53 -12.20 2.95
C ARG A 12 -1.70 -12.06 3.92
N ILE A 13 -1.44 -11.83 5.20
CA ILE A 13 -2.48 -11.50 6.18
C ILE A 13 -3.16 -10.19 5.77
N GLY A 14 -2.41 -9.13 5.45
CA GLY A 14 -2.97 -7.87 4.97
C GLY A 14 -3.86 -8.04 3.73
N GLU A 15 -3.38 -8.78 2.72
CA GLU A 15 -4.17 -9.10 1.52
C GLU A 15 -5.49 -9.81 1.86
N PHE A 16 -5.42 -10.75 2.81
CA PHE A 16 -6.59 -11.50 3.27
C PHE A 16 -7.60 -10.60 3.97
N VAL A 17 -7.15 -9.77 4.92
CA VAL A 17 -8.02 -8.83 5.65
C VAL A 17 -8.72 -7.88 4.68
N ALA A 18 -7.98 -7.29 3.72
CA ALA A 18 -8.56 -6.45 2.68
C ALA A 18 -9.57 -7.22 1.83
N GLY A 19 -9.27 -8.48 1.51
CA GLY A 19 -10.17 -9.35 0.78
C GLY A 19 -11.51 -9.59 1.45
N ILE A 20 -11.46 -9.94 2.73
CA ILE A 20 -12.65 -10.15 3.57
C ILE A 20 -13.44 -8.83 3.66
N MET A 21 -12.75 -7.71 3.86
CA MET A 21 -13.35 -6.38 3.88
C MET A 21 -14.09 -6.06 2.59
N LEU A 22 -13.47 -6.23 1.42
CA LEU A 22 -14.07 -5.95 0.11
C LEU A 22 -15.28 -6.85 -0.23
N LYS A 23 -15.40 -8.01 0.43
CA LYS A 23 -16.58 -8.88 0.33
C LYS A 23 -17.75 -8.45 1.22
N GLY A 24 -17.61 -7.35 1.96
CA GLY A 24 -18.66 -6.92 2.88
C GLY A 24 -18.66 -7.71 4.19
N VAL A 25 -17.53 -8.26 4.60
CA VAL A 25 -17.44 -9.07 5.83
C VAL A 25 -16.62 -8.34 6.87
N ILE A 26 -17.22 -8.02 8.01
CA ILE A 26 -16.53 -7.46 9.18
C ILE A 26 -16.50 -8.55 10.25
N HIS A 27 -15.29 -8.99 10.58
CA HIS A 27 -15.08 -9.96 11.64
C HIS A 27 -14.53 -9.22 12.88
N PRO A 28 -15.34 -9.03 13.94
CA PRO A 28 -14.93 -8.24 15.11
C PRO A 28 -13.75 -8.86 15.87
N ASP A 29 -13.55 -10.18 15.76
CA ASP A 29 -12.42 -10.90 16.35
C ASP A 29 -11.39 -11.40 15.31
N MET A 30 -11.07 -10.58 14.29
CA MET A 30 -10.07 -10.92 13.26
C MET A 30 -8.62 -10.85 13.79
N LYS A 31 -8.36 -11.43 14.96
CA LYS A 31 -7.01 -11.52 15.53
C LYS A 31 -6.15 -12.48 14.71
N GLU A 32 -4.84 -12.27 14.72
CA GLU A 32 -3.88 -13.15 14.04
C GLU A 32 -4.09 -14.64 14.40
N ASP A 33 -4.39 -14.94 15.66
CA ASP A 33 -4.60 -16.32 16.14
C ASP A 33 -5.82 -17.00 15.51
N ASN A 34 -6.77 -16.21 14.99
CA ASN A 34 -7.98 -16.67 14.31
C ASN A 34 -7.79 -16.74 12.78
N ILE A 35 -6.59 -16.46 12.27
CA ILE A 35 -6.23 -16.58 10.86
C ILE A 35 -5.27 -17.76 10.68
N GLY A 36 -5.73 -18.81 10.01
CA GLY A 36 -4.94 -19.98 9.68
C GLY A 36 -4.41 -19.94 8.25
N CYS A 37 -3.60 -20.94 7.89
CA CYS A 37 -3.15 -21.15 6.52
C CYS A 37 -3.61 -22.52 6.03
N ARG A 38 -4.29 -22.57 4.87
CA ARG A 38 -4.63 -23.80 4.14
C ARG A 38 -4.12 -23.68 2.71
N ASN A 39 -3.23 -24.59 2.32
CA ASN A 39 -2.62 -24.62 0.98
C ASN A 39 -1.96 -23.30 0.56
N GLY A 40 -1.30 -22.60 1.49
CA GLY A 40 -0.66 -21.30 1.22
C GLY A 40 -1.61 -20.09 1.27
N ASN A 41 -2.91 -20.30 1.41
CA ASN A 41 -3.91 -19.23 1.51
C ASN A 41 -4.36 -19.02 2.96
N CYS A 42 -4.54 -17.75 3.34
CA CYS A 42 -5.10 -17.40 4.64
C CYS A 42 -6.59 -17.78 4.70
N VAL A 43 -7.04 -18.27 5.86
CA VAL A 43 -8.44 -18.66 6.11
C VAL A 43 -8.86 -18.25 7.52
N LEU A 44 -10.13 -17.90 7.72
CA LEU A 44 -10.70 -17.74 9.05
C LEU A 44 -10.82 -19.10 9.75
N LEU A 45 -10.34 -19.18 10.99
CA LEU A 45 -10.46 -20.36 11.84
C LEU A 45 -11.70 -20.31 12.73
N ASP A 46 -12.16 -19.11 13.06
CA ASP A 46 -13.39 -18.84 13.79
C ASP A 46 -14.38 -18.06 12.90
N PHE A 47 -15.67 -18.31 13.10
CA PHE A 47 -16.78 -17.67 12.40
C PHE A 47 -17.81 -17.08 13.37
N ALA A 48 -17.56 -17.14 14.69
CA ALA A 48 -18.42 -16.49 15.67
C ALA A 48 -18.49 -14.98 15.43
N ASP A 49 -19.69 -14.41 15.55
CA ASP A 49 -19.94 -12.96 15.50
C ASP A 49 -19.57 -12.23 14.20
N ILE A 50 -19.50 -12.95 13.06
CA ILE A 50 -19.34 -12.30 11.75
C ILE A 50 -20.52 -11.38 11.46
N ASP A 51 -20.21 -10.12 11.15
CA ASP A 51 -21.17 -9.15 10.69
C ASP A 51 -21.03 -8.99 9.17
N MET A 52 -22.10 -9.32 8.45
CA MET A 52 -22.17 -9.14 7.00
C MET A 52 -22.76 -7.77 6.74
N PHE A 53 -22.02 -6.92 6.04
CA PHE A 53 -22.53 -5.65 5.54
C PHE A 53 -22.55 -5.68 4.03
N GLU A 54 -23.67 -5.30 3.43
CA GLU A 54 -23.65 -4.89 2.04
C GLU A 54 -22.94 -3.56 1.99
N PHE A 55 -21.94 -3.43 1.11
CA PHE A 55 -21.35 -2.13 0.84
C PHE A 55 -22.49 -1.20 0.41
N PRO A 56 -22.77 -0.14 1.18
CA PRO A 56 -23.75 0.83 0.75
C PRO A 56 -23.26 1.48 -0.55
N ASP A 57 -24.20 1.97 -1.35
CA ASP A 57 -23.89 2.68 -2.60
C ASP A 57 -22.88 3.84 -2.38
N ASP A 58 -22.90 4.39 -1.16
CA ASP A 58 -22.05 5.49 -0.72
C ASP A 58 -21.24 5.12 0.52
N ILE A 59 -19.90 5.23 0.41
CA ILE A 59 -19.01 5.20 1.58
C ILE A 59 -19.10 6.55 2.27
N ASP A 60 -19.44 6.54 3.56
CA ASP A 60 -19.47 7.72 4.43
C ASP A 60 -18.47 7.57 5.59
N VAL A 61 -18.35 8.61 6.41
CA VAL A 61 -17.44 8.63 7.56
C VAL A 61 -17.73 7.50 8.56
N ARG A 62 -18.99 7.11 8.73
CA ARG A 62 -19.37 6.06 9.68
C ARG A 62 -18.89 4.69 9.19
N ILE A 63 -19.06 4.42 7.90
CA ILE A 63 -18.57 3.19 7.28
C ILE A 63 -17.05 3.16 7.32
N LEU A 64 -16.39 4.26 6.94
CA LEU A 64 -14.93 4.37 7.01
C LEU A 64 -14.41 4.05 8.41
N ASN A 65 -15.00 4.65 9.46
CA ASN A 65 -14.63 4.37 10.84
C ASN A 65 -14.87 2.91 11.22
N ARG A 66 -16.03 2.33 10.85
CA ARG A 66 -16.33 0.92 11.12
C ARG A 66 -15.34 -0.03 10.46
N LEU A 67 -14.92 0.25 9.22
CA LEU A 67 -13.90 -0.52 8.52
C LEU A 67 -12.52 -0.34 9.16
N THR A 68 -12.21 0.87 9.63
CA THR A 68 -10.95 1.19 10.32
C THR A 68 -10.86 0.44 11.64
N ASP A 69 -11.95 0.43 12.43
CA ASP A 69 -12.02 -0.29 13.71
C ASP A 69 -11.80 -1.79 13.54
N ALA A 70 -12.29 -2.36 12.43
CA ALA A 70 -12.10 -3.76 12.08
C ALA A 70 -10.63 -4.13 11.75
N LEU A 71 -9.75 -3.15 11.50
CA LEU A 71 -8.32 -3.39 11.31
C LEU A 71 -7.55 -3.53 12.62
N PHE A 72 -8.05 -3.02 13.75
CA PHE A 72 -7.25 -3.05 14.98
C PHE A 72 -6.96 -4.47 15.51
N PRO A 73 -7.93 -5.42 15.52
CA PRO A 73 -7.65 -6.79 15.96
C PRO A 73 -6.51 -7.49 15.22
N PRO A 74 -6.40 -7.48 13.88
CA PRO A 74 -5.26 -8.10 13.19
C PRO A 74 -3.94 -7.35 13.39
N MET A 75 -3.99 -6.06 13.73
CA MET A 75 -2.79 -5.23 13.93
C MET A 75 -2.20 -5.32 15.35
N GLU A 76 -2.98 -5.77 16.35
CA GLU A 76 -2.65 -5.69 17.78
C GLU A 76 -1.25 -6.25 18.13
N LYS A 77 -0.89 -7.40 17.55
CA LYS A 77 0.40 -8.07 17.83
C LYS A 77 1.58 -7.49 17.04
N ILE A 78 1.32 -6.89 15.88
CA ILE A 78 2.37 -6.41 14.96
C ILE A 78 2.65 -4.92 15.08
N LEU A 79 1.77 -4.16 15.74
CA LEU A 79 1.87 -2.70 15.89
C LEU A 79 3.17 -2.21 16.56
N LYS A 80 3.93 -3.09 17.22
CA LYS A 80 5.23 -2.73 17.82
C LYS A 80 6.41 -2.95 16.89
N ASN A 81 6.20 -3.58 15.74
CA ASN A 81 7.24 -3.91 14.78
C ASN A 81 6.96 -3.20 13.46
N PHE A 82 7.80 -2.20 13.15
CA PHE A 82 7.64 -1.39 11.95
C PHE A 82 7.66 -2.23 10.68
N GLU A 83 8.58 -3.19 10.58
CA GLU A 83 8.74 -4.04 9.41
C GLU A 83 7.47 -4.88 9.16
N PHE A 84 6.95 -5.54 10.20
CA PHE A 84 5.74 -6.36 10.08
C PHE A 84 4.50 -5.52 9.80
N MET A 85 4.38 -4.36 10.44
CA MET A 85 3.26 -3.45 10.20
C MET A 85 3.31 -2.87 8.78
N SER A 86 4.49 -2.50 8.28
CA SER A 86 4.67 -2.06 6.89
C SER A 86 4.32 -3.15 5.90
N SER A 87 4.70 -4.40 6.15
CA SER A 87 4.30 -5.55 5.33
C SER A 87 2.80 -5.78 5.34
N PHE A 88 2.16 -5.77 6.51
CA PHE A 88 0.70 -5.89 6.63
C PHE A 88 -0.02 -4.76 5.88
N ARG A 89 0.38 -3.51 6.09
CA ARG A 89 -0.15 -2.33 5.38
C ARG A 89 -0.04 -2.50 3.87
N ALA A 90 1.13 -2.88 3.37
CA ALA A 90 1.37 -3.08 1.95
C ALA A 90 0.45 -4.14 1.37
N GLY A 91 0.30 -5.29 2.05
CA GLY A 91 -0.64 -6.34 1.63
C GLY A 91 -2.08 -5.83 1.61
N PHE A 92 -2.50 -5.14 2.67
CA PHE A 92 -3.83 -4.59 2.80
C PHE A 92 -4.17 -3.59 1.69
N ILE A 93 -3.28 -2.63 1.42
CA ILE A 93 -3.47 -1.62 0.38
C ILE A 93 -3.41 -2.24 -1.02
N SER A 94 -2.54 -3.23 -1.25
CA SER A 94 -2.40 -3.86 -2.57
C SER A 94 -3.72 -4.46 -3.08
N ILE A 95 -4.51 -5.06 -2.18
CA ILE A 95 -5.81 -5.63 -2.50
C ILE A 95 -6.93 -4.60 -2.31
N GLY A 96 -6.87 -3.82 -1.24
CA GLY A 96 -7.92 -2.86 -0.88
C GLY A 96 -8.00 -1.64 -1.80
N GLY A 97 -6.97 -1.35 -2.60
CA GLY A 97 -6.97 -0.23 -3.53
C GLY A 97 -7.13 1.12 -2.82
N MET A 98 -7.92 2.02 -3.40
CA MET A 98 -8.17 3.34 -2.85
C MET A 98 -8.94 3.29 -1.50
N LEU A 99 -9.94 2.41 -1.36
CA LEU A 99 -10.64 2.19 -0.09
C LEU A 99 -9.70 1.64 0.96
N GLY A 100 -8.88 0.64 0.62
CA GLY A 100 -7.86 0.11 1.51
C GLY A 100 -6.91 1.20 1.99
N LYS A 101 -6.45 2.08 1.09
CA LYS A 101 -5.65 3.24 1.46
C LYS A 101 -6.43 4.17 2.40
N ALA A 102 -7.69 4.49 2.11
CA ALA A 102 -8.50 5.39 2.94
C ALA A 102 -8.74 4.82 4.36
N VAL A 103 -9.07 3.54 4.45
CA VAL A 103 -9.27 2.86 5.75
C VAL A 103 -7.96 2.88 6.55
N PHE A 104 -6.82 2.59 5.91
CA PHE A 104 -5.54 2.59 6.59
C PHE A 104 -5.10 4.01 6.98
N ASP A 105 -5.23 5.00 6.10
CA ASP A 105 -4.92 6.41 6.41
C ASP A 105 -5.77 6.91 7.59
N ASN A 106 -7.04 6.49 7.68
CA ASN A 106 -7.91 6.86 8.79
C ASN A 106 -7.46 6.31 10.15
N THR A 107 -6.57 5.30 10.19
CA THR A 107 -5.98 4.79 11.45
C THR A 107 -5.13 5.85 12.17
N ILE A 108 -4.69 6.91 11.48
CA ILE A 108 -4.01 8.06 12.07
C ILE A 108 -4.81 8.71 13.19
N THR A 109 -6.14 8.69 13.08
CA THR A 109 -7.06 9.23 14.11
C THR A 109 -6.97 8.47 15.44
N ASN A 110 -6.38 7.27 15.41
CA ASN A 110 -6.10 6.41 16.55
C ASN A 110 -4.58 6.34 16.86
N GLY A 111 -3.80 7.28 16.32
CA GLY A 111 -2.36 7.39 16.58
C GLY A 111 -1.49 6.39 15.82
N ILE A 112 -2.00 5.76 14.76
CA ILE A 112 -1.22 4.84 13.93
C ILE A 112 -0.71 5.59 12.69
N SER A 113 0.60 5.83 12.65
CA SER A 113 1.32 6.34 11.48
C SER A 113 2.72 5.72 11.46
N SER A 114 3.44 5.87 10.35
CA SER A 114 4.85 5.50 10.24
C SER A 114 5.73 6.25 11.25
N PHE A 115 5.35 7.46 11.65
CA PHE A 115 6.14 8.30 12.56
C PHE A 115 6.26 7.73 13.98
N ILE A 116 5.35 6.85 14.41
CA ILE A 116 5.48 6.21 15.73
C ILE A 116 6.64 5.21 15.80
N TYR A 117 7.18 4.83 14.64
CA TYR A 117 8.31 3.91 14.50
C TYR A 117 9.64 4.61 14.21
N THR A 118 9.61 5.93 14.03
CA THR A 118 10.78 6.74 13.66
C THR A 118 10.98 7.83 14.69
N ASP A 119 12.14 8.47 14.68
CA ASP A 119 12.41 9.63 15.55
C ASP A 119 11.80 10.95 14.98
N ILE A 120 10.90 10.84 14.01
CA ILE A 120 10.33 11.98 13.28
C ILE A 120 9.20 12.59 14.09
N ASN A 121 9.37 13.86 14.45
CA ASN A 121 8.36 14.64 15.16
C ASN A 121 7.65 15.62 14.22
N LEU A 122 6.85 15.08 13.31
CA LEU A 122 5.90 15.86 12.53
C LEU A 122 4.55 15.85 13.27
N LYS A 123 3.99 17.03 13.55
CA LYS A 123 2.68 17.13 14.18
C LYS A 123 1.64 16.57 13.21
N THR A 124 1.07 15.43 13.56
CA THR A 124 0.00 14.83 12.78
C THR A 124 -1.34 15.49 13.13
N GLU A 125 -1.96 16.17 12.16
CA GLU A 125 -3.36 16.56 12.30
C GLU A 125 -4.27 15.37 11.97
N ASN A 126 -5.27 15.13 12.80
CA ASN A 126 -6.27 14.10 12.56
C ASN A 126 -7.18 14.53 11.40
N LYS A 127 -6.78 14.20 10.17
CA LYS A 127 -7.54 14.49 8.94
C LYS A 127 -8.23 13.22 8.47
N ILE A 128 -9.57 13.24 8.44
CA ILE A 128 -10.36 12.17 7.82
C ILE A 128 -10.09 12.20 6.31
N PRO A 129 -9.78 11.07 5.66
CA PRO A 129 -9.44 11.02 4.23
C PRO A 129 -10.68 11.29 3.37
N SER A 130 -11.01 12.57 3.18
CA SER A 130 -12.25 13.00 2.53
C SER A 130 -12.31 12.70 1.02
N TYR A 131 -11.17 12.38 0.41
CA TYR A 131 -11.09 12.02 -1.00
C TYR A 131 -11.98 10.82 -1.36
N ILE A 132 -12.21 9.90 -0.41
CA ILE A 132 -13.02 8.69 -0.64
C ILE A 132 -14.52 8.98 -0.77
N PHE A 133 -14.98 10.16 -0.34
CA PHE A 133 -16.41 10.50 -0.31
C PHE A 133 -16.93 11.13 -1.61
N THR A 134 -16.11 11.16 -2.68
CA THR A 134 -16.50 11.73 -3.97
C THR A 134 -17.26 10.73 -4.84
N ALA A 135 -18.09 11.22 -5.77
CA ALA A 135 -18.80 10.35 -6.71
C ALA A 135 -17.87 9.60 -7.67
N GLU A 136 -16.74 10.21 -8.04
CA GLU A 136 -15.69 9.58 -8.84
C GLU A 136 -15.08 8.41 -8.07
N SER A 137 -14.77 8.60 -6.79
CA SER A 137 -14.20 7.55 -5.96
C SER A 137 -15.11 6.34 -5.86
N LYS A 138 -16.43 6.53 -5.76
CA LYS A 138 -17.40 5.42 -5.72
C LYS A 138 -17.36 4.55 -6.97
N ALA A 139 -17.30 5.18 -8.15
CA ALA A 139 -17.23 4.46 -9.41
C ALA A 139 -15.92 3.66 -9.53
N MET A 140 -14.82 4.26 -9.08
CA MET A 140 -13.52 3.60 -9.00
C MET A 140 -13.54 2.39 -8.06
N GLU A 141 -14.14 2.51 -6.86
CA GLU A 141 -14.22 1.40 -5.90
C GLU A 141 -15.01 0.21 -6.44
N LYS A 142 -16.15 0.47 -7.10
CA LYS A 142 -16.96 -0.62 -7.67
C LYS A 142 -16.22 -1.37 -8.78
N GLU A 143 -15.52 -0.64 -9.64
CA GLU A 143 -14.66 -1.26 -10.66
C GLU A 143 -13.54 -2.07 -10.02
N TRP A 144 -12.88 -1.52 -8.98
CA TRP A 144 -11.78 -2.18 -8.28
C TRP A 144 -12.24 -3.45 -7.57
N GLN A 145 -13.38 -3.42 -6.88
CA GLN A 145 -13.99 -4.58 -6.24
C GLN A 145 -14.26 -5.69 -7.24
N ASN A 146 -14.86 -5.39 -8.39
CA ASN A 146 -15.11 -6.37 -9.45
C ASN A 146 -13.79 -6.97 -9.96
N LEU A 147 -12.79 -6.14 -10.23
CA LEU A 147 -11.48 -6.60 -10.70
C LEU A 147 -10.81 -7.56 -9.70
N ILE A 148 -10.81 -7.22 -8.42
CA ILE A 148 -10.18 -8.01 -7.36
C ILE A 148 -10.93 -9.31 -7.10
N ILE A 149 -12.26 -9.27 -7.04
CA ILE A 149 -13.11 -10.41 -6.70
C ILE A 149 -13.23 -11.39 -7.89
N GLU A 150 -13.44 -10.87 -9.09
CA GLU A 150 -13.81 -11.68 -10.26
C GLU A 150 -12.60 -12.09 -11.10
N GLU A 151 -11.62 -11.20 -11.30
CA GLU A 151 -10.50 -11.43 -12.24
C GLU A 151 -9.22 -11.90 -11.54
N LEU A 152 -8.84 -11.28 -10.41
CA LEU A 152 -7.53 -11.51 -9.77
C LEU A 152 -7.48 -12.64 -8.73
N LYS A 153 -8.63 -13.26 -8.41
CA LYS A 153 -8.85 -14.41 -7.47
C LYS A 153 -7.77 -14.58 -6.39
N TYR A 154 -8.14 -14.35 -5.12
CA TYR A 154 -7.27 -14.49 -3.93
C TYR A 154 -6.19 -15.57 -4.05
N GLY A 155 -4.92 -15.14 -4.01
CA GLY A 155 -3.76 -16.03 -4.04
C GLY A 155 -3.14 -16.30 -5.42
N GLU A 156 -3.79 -15.93 -6.53
CA GLU A 156 -3.24 -16.15 -7.89
C GLU A 156 -2.59 -14.90 -8.52
N ALA A 157 -2.74 -13.73 -7.90
CA ALA A 157 -2.20 -12.47 -8.40
C ALA A 157 -0.65 -12.42 -8.52
N GLY A 158 0.07 -13.41 -8.00
CA GLY A 158 1.52 -13.46 -8.09
C GLY A 158 2.06 -13.82 -9.48
N ASN A 159 1.33 -14.62 -10.26
CA ASN A 159 1.70 -14.91 -11.64
C ASN A 159 1.40 -13.76 -12.61
N ALA A 160 0.66 -12.73 -12.17
CA ALA A 160 0.36 -11.55 -12.98
C ALA A 160 1.58 -10.61 -13.15
N ILE A 161 2.59 -10.74 -12.28
CA ILE A 161 3.77 -9.86 -12.25
C ILE A 161 4.71 -10.14 -13.43
N SER A 162 4.79 -11.39 -13.90
CA SER A 162 5.71 -11.75 -15.00
C SER A 162 5.22 -11.33 -16.38
N ASN A 163 3.92 -11.06 -16.56
CA ASN A 163 3.34 -10.85 -17.87
C ASN A 163 2.62 -9.53 -18.09
N PHE A 164 2.63 -8.57 -17.12
CA PHE A 164 2.14 -7.19 -17.30
C PHE A 164 0.99 -7.15 -18.31
N ASP A 165 -0.07 -7.88 -18.00
CA ASP A 165 -0.99 -8.31 -19.05
C ASP A 165 -1.67 -7.06 -19.61
N SER A 166 -1.31 -6.69 -20.84
CA SER A 166 -1.93 -5.56 -21.53
C SER A 166 -3.46 -5.68 -21.54
N GLU A 167 -3.96 -6.93 -21.44
CA GLU A 167 -5.37 -7.22 -21.26
C GLU A 167 -5.90 -6.76 -19.89
N LEU A 168 -5.20 -7.03 -18.79
CA LEU A 168 -5.60 -6.57 -17.45
C LEU A 168 -5.56 -5.04 -17.36
N LEU A 169 -4.49 -4.41 -17.86
CA LEU A 169 -4.40 -2.94 -17.90
C LEU A 169 -5.49 -2.30 -18.76
N SER A 170 -5.94 -2.97 -19.82
CA SER A 170 -7.04 -2.48 -20.66
C SER A 170 -8.41 -2.55 -19.98
N LYS A 171 -8.55 -3.37 -18.93
CA LYS A 171 -9.77 -3.52 -18.12
C LYS A 171 -9.88 -2.51 -16.99
N VAL A 172 -8.81 -1.74 -16.70
CA VAL A 172 -8.76 -0.77 -15.61
C VAL A 172 -8.95 0.65 -16.15
N SER A 173 -9.88 1.40 -15.56
CA SER A 173 -10.08 2.80 -15.89
C SER A 173 -8.85 3.63 -15.58
N LYS A 174 -8.69 4.75 -16.31
CA LYS A 174 -7.59 5.70 -16.09
C LYS A 174 -7.52 6.19 -14.64
N ALA A 175 -8.66 6.29 -13.97
CA ALA A 175 -8.74 6.74 -12.58
C ALA A 175 -8.08 5.70 -11.64
N ASN A 176 -8.31 4.41 -11.88
CA ASN A 176 -7.75 3.30 -11.10
C ASN A 176 -6.32 2.88 -11.47
N LEU A 177 -5.76 3.35 -12.59
CA LEU A 177 -4.41 2.95 -13.04
C LEU A 177 -3.33 3.13 -11.97
N TYR A 178 -3.38 4.21 -11.18
CA TYR A 178 -2.40 4.40 -10.10
C TYR A 178 -2.48 3.35 -9.00
N HIS A 179 -3.68 2.91 -8.63
CA HIS A 179 -3.86 1.84 -7.64
C HIS A 179 -3.44 0.49 -8.21
N MET A 180 -3.59 0.30 -9.53
CA MET A 180 -3.01 -0.84 -10.23
C MET A 180 -1.48 -0.80 -10.19
N ASP A 181 -0.84 0.32 -10.52
CA ASP A 181 0.61 0.47 -10.43
C ASP A 181 1.12 0.25 -8.99
N GLN A 182 0.39 0.77 -8.01
CA GLN A 182 0.65 0.54 -6.59
C GLN A 182 0.57 -0.94 -6.24
N MET A 183 -0.49 -1.65 -6.63
CA MET A 183 -0.62 -3.08 -6.39
C MET A 183 0.55 -3.86 -7.02
N ILE A 184 0.93 -3.53 -8.26
CA ILE A 184 2.01 -4.21 -8.98
C ILE A 184 3.35 -4.02 -8.25
N VAL A 185 3.71 -2.79 -7.85
CA VAL A 185 4.98 -2.56 -7.13
C VAL A 185 4.98 -3.26 -5.76
N LEU A 186 3.86 -3.23 -5.03
CA LEU A 186 3.77 -3.86 -3.70
C LEU A 186 3.91 -5.38 -3.79
N LYS A 187 3.20 -6.01 -4.74
CA LYS A 187 3.31 -7.45 -4.98
C LYS A 187 4.71 -7.84 -5.44
N SER A 188 5.29 -7.08 -6.37
CA SER A 188 6.66 -7.32 -6.88
C SER A 188 7.67 -7.34 -5.75
N TYR A 189 7.56 -6.42 -4.78
CA TYR A 189 8.43 -6.41 -3.61
C TYR A 189 8.23 -7.64 -2.71
N SER A 190 6.98 -8.05 -2.48
CA SER A 190 6.68 -9.15 -1.56
C SER A 190 7.04 -10.54 -2.11
N GLU A 191 6.94 -10.74 -3.43
CA GLU A 191 7.03 -12.08 -4.03
C GLU A 191 8.39 -12.39 -4.65
N ILE A 192 9.19 -11.37 -4.98
CA ILE A 192 10.55 -11.55 -5.46
C ILE A 192 11.47 -11.70 -4.25
N GLU A 193 12.11 -12.87 -4.10
CA GLU A 193 13.17 -13.06 -3.12
C GLU A 193 14.32 -12.09 -3.43
N ASP A 194 14.81 -11.37 -2.41
CA ASP A 194 15.80 -10.30 -2.54
C ASP A 194 15.40 -9.19 -3.55
N ALA A 195 14.11 -8.79 -3.58
CA ALA A 195 13.54 -7.78 -4.48
C ALA A 195 14.38 -6.50 -4.66
N GLU A 196 15.01 -5.97 -3.60
CA GLU A 196 15.85 -4.75 -3.67
C GLU A 196 17.15 -4.94 -4.47
N THR A 197 17.46 -6.16 -4.88
CA THR A 197 18.56 -6.48 -5.80
C THR A 197 18.07 -6.77 -7.23
N ASP A 198 16.76 -6.91 -7.43
CA ASP A 198 16.16 -7.23 -8.71
C ASP A 198 15.87 -5.96 -9.53
N MET A 199 16.44 -5.88 -10.73
CA MET A 199 16.24 -4.76 -11.63
C MET A 199 14.78 -4.58 -12.07
N ARG A 200 14.02 -5.67 -12.22
CA ARG A 200 12.61 -5.63 -12.64
C ARG A 200 11.77 -4.94 -11.59
N PHE A 201 12.04 -5.22 -10.31
CA PHE A 201 11.40 -4.53 -9.21
C PHE A 201 11.66 -3.03 -9.27
N TRP A 202 12.92 -2.60 -9.43
CA TRP A 202 13.25 -1.18 -9.50
C TRP A 202 12.64 -0.46 -10.71
N LEU A 203 12.48 -1.13 -11.86
CA LEU A 203 11.78 -0.55 -13.01
C LEU A 203 10.30 -0.29 -12.70
N THR A 204 9.64 -1.24 -12.05
CA THR A 204 8.26 -1.08 -11.57
C THR A 204 8.15 0.05 -10.53
N ALA A 205 9.08 0.10 -9.58
CA ALA A 205 9.09 1.13 -8.54
C ALA A 205 9.29 2.54 -9.12
N LEU A 206 10.20 2.70 -10.08
CA LEU A 206 10.41 3.99 -10.77
C LEU A 206 9.21 4.39 -11.62
N HIS A 207 8.53 3.44 -12.27
CA HIS A 207 7.29 3.72 -12.97
C HIS A 207 6.23 4.27 -12.00
N PHE A 208 6.02 3.57 -10.89
CA PHE A 208 5.11 4.01 -9.84
C PHE A 208 5.50 5.38 -9.25
N ALA A 209 6.80 5.66 -9.09
CA ALA A 209 7.30 6.96 -8.64
C ALA A 209 6.94 8.10 -9.61
N CYS A 210 7.08 7.89 -10.93
CA CYS A 210 6.63 8.85 -11.93
C CYS A 210 5.13 9.13 -11.82
N GLU A 211 4.31 8.09 -11.72
CA GLU A 211 2.85 8.25 -11.65
C GLU A 211 2.41 8.88 -10.32
N SER A 212 3.16 8.66 -9.24
CA SER A 212 2.96 9.32 -7.93
C SER A 212 3.10 10.83 -8.05
N ILE A 213 4.19 11.32 -8.66
CA ILE A 213 4.45 12.77 -8.78
C ILE A 213 3.38 13.44 -9.66
N LYS A 214 3.00 12.82 -10.77
CA LYS A 214 1.92 13.32 -11.64
C LYS A 214 0.59 13.48 -10.92
N ARG A 215 0.38 12.74 -9.83
CA ARG A 215 -0.82 12.80 -8.98
C ARG A 215 -0.64 13.66 -7.73
N GLY A 216 0.50 14.34 -7.58
CA GLY A 216 0.79 15.22 -6.45
C GLY A 216 1.37 14.50 -5.22
N PHE A 217 1.68 13.20 -5.32
CA PHE A 217 2.41 12.46 -4.27
C PHE A 217 3.92 12.63 -4.47
N THR A 218 4.37 13.87 -4.35
CA THR A 218 5.72 14.30 -4.73
C THR A 218 6.79 13.66 -3.83
N TYR A 219 6.54 13.55 -2.53
CA TYR A 219 7.50 12.94 -1.60
C TYR A 219 7.59 11.41 -1.76
N THR A 220 6.47 10.74 -2.09
CA THR A 220 6.47 9.32 -2.50
C THR A 220 7.35 9.10 -3.72
N GLY A 221 7.17 9.90 -4.77
CA GLY A 221 8.01 9.77 -5.97
C GLY A 221 9.48 10.07 -5.69
N TYR A 222 9.77 11.14 -4.95
CA TYR A 222 11.12 11.53 -4.56
C TYR A 222 11.81 10.43 -3.74
N GLY A 223 11.17 9.94 -2.68
CA GLY A 223 11.76 8.93 -1.79
C GLY A 223 12.08 7.62 -2.50
N ILE A 224 11.20 7.16 -3.40
CA ILE A 224 11.47 5.97 -4.21
C ILE A 224 12.68 6.18 -5.12
N LEU A 225 12.78 7.34 -5.79
CA LEU A 225 13.93 7.67 -6.61
C LEU A 225 15.23 7.64 -5.78
N ARG A 226 15.23 8.28 -4.60
CA ARG A 226 16.41 8.30 -3.71
C ARG A 226 16.80 6.90 -3.25
N LYS A 227 15.83 6.05 -2.92
CA LYS A 227 16.09 4.65 -2.55
C LYS A 227 16.75 3.87 -3.69
N VAL A 228 16.27 4.04 -4.92
CA VAL A 228 16.89 3.41 -6.10
C VAL A 228 18.35 3.84 -6.25
N LEU A 229 18.64 5.13 -6.13
CA LEU A 229 20.01 5.67 -6.26
C LEU A 229 20.93 5.18 -5.13
N HIS A 230 20.40 5.06 -3.91
CA HIS A 230 21.13 4.52 -2.77
C HIS A 230 21.54 3.05 -2.99
N MET A 231 20.63 2.25 -3.54
CA MET A 231 20.82 0.81 -3.76
C MET A 231 21.58 0.49 -5.06
N CYS A 232 21.41 1.30 -6.11
CA CYS A 232 21.98 1.09 -7.43
C CYS A 232 23.07 2.12 -7.76
N LYS A 233 24.25 2.00 -7.13
CA LYS A 233 25.40 2.91 -7.33
C LYS A 233 25.95 2.96 -8.77
N HIS A 234 25.54 2.03 -9.63
CA HIS A 234 25.89 1.97 -11.05
C HIS A 234 24.61 1.84 -11.89
N ALA A 235 23.97 2.97 -12.17
CA ALA A 235 22.65 3.02 -12.78
C ALA A 235 22.62 2.42 -14.20
N TYR A 236 21.73 1.46 -14.42
CA TYR A 236 21.42 0.87 -15.72
C TYR A 236 20.65 1.85 -16.63
N LYS A 237 20.71 1.69 -17.96
CA LYS A 237 20.19 2.68 -18.93
C LYS A 237 18.70 3.03 -18.74
N PRO A 238 17.76 2.06 -18.69
CA PRO A 238 16.37 2.30 -18.30
C PRO A 238 16.16 3.04 -16.97
N ILE A 239 16.96 2.76 -15.94
CA ILE A 239 16.87 3.45 -14.64
C ILE A 239 17.25 4.93 -14.80
N VAL A 240 18.30 5.23 -15.57
CA VAL A 240 18.73 6.61 -15.86
C VAL A 240 17.65 7.39 -16.61
N LEU A 241 16.91 6.75 -17.52
CA LEU A 241 15.81 7.40 -18.25
C LEU A 241 14.66 7.77 -17.31
N TYR A 242 14.28 6.86 -16.40
CA TYR A 242 13.28 7.16 -15.39
C TYR A 242 13.74 8.22 -14.41
N HIS A 243 15.01 8.18 -13.99
CA HIS A 243 15.62 9.20 -13.14
C HIS A 243 15.47 10.60 -13.76
N ALA A 244 15.93 10.79 -15.00
CA ALA A 244 15.82 12.08 -15.68
C ALA A 244 14.37 12.58 -15.76
N LYS A 245 13.42 11.68 -16.05
CA LYS A 245 11.99 12.02 -16.10
C LYS A 245 11.41 12.40 -14.74
N ILE A 246 11.82 11.71 -13.67
CA ILE A 246 11.39 12.04 -12.31
C ILE A 246 11.97 13.39 -11.91
N GLU A 247 13.26 13.64 -12.14
CA GLU A 247 13.89 14.93 -11.85
C GLU A 247 13.18 16.08 -12.58
N GLU A 248 12.86 15.91 -13.87
CA GLU A 248 12.07 16.89 -14.64
C GLU A 248 10.72 17.20 -13.97
N LEU A 249 9.99 16.18 -13.51
CA LEU A 249 8.73 16.37 -12.79
C LEU A 249 8.93 17.04 -11.42
N LEU A 250 10.08 16.80 -10.77
CA LEU A 250 10.41 17.39 -9.48
C LEU A 250 10.87 18.85 -9.60
N GLU A 251 11.46 19.26 -10.73
CA GLU A 251 11.80 20.67 -10.98
C GLU A 251 10.57 21.59 -10.94
N GLU A 252 9.39 21.04 -11.24
CA GLU A 252 8.10 21.74 -11.14
C GLU A 252 7.56 21.81 -9.70
N ASN A 253 8.19 21.12 -8.74
CA ASN A 253 7.72 21.01 -7.35
C ASN A 253 8.77 21.54 -6.35
N GLU A 254 8.38 22.52 -5.53
CA GLU A 254 9.23 23.00 -4.44
C GLU A 254 9.16 22.02 -3.26
N LEU A 255 10.22 21.23 -3.08
CA LEU A 255 10.37 20.30 -1.96
C LEU A 255 11.15 20.95 -0.81
N GLU A 256 10.66 20.83 0.42
CA GLU A 256 11.32 21.36 1.61
C GLU A 256 12.62 20.61 1.94
N ASP A 257 13.71 21.35 2.19
CA ASP A 257 15.03 20.76 2.41
C ASP A 257 15.11 19.92 3.68
N GLU A 258 14.38 20.29 4.73
CA GLU A 258 14.29 19.50 5.97
C GLU A 258 13.67 18.12 5.69
N ILE A 259 12.63 18.07 4.86
CA ILE A 259 11.98 16.82 4.46
C ILE A 259 12.89 16.00 3.54
N LYS A 260 13.61 16.63 2.60
CA LYS A 260 14.61 15.91 1.77
C LYS A 260 15.67 15.25 2.64
N GLN A 261 16.22 15.96 3.62
CA GLN A 261 17.24 15.42 4.51
C GLN A 261 16.69 14.26 5.35
N LEU A 262 15.48 14.40 5.86
CA LEU A 262 14.79 13.34 6.58
C LEU A 262 14.62 12.08 5.70
N ILE A 263 14.26 12.24 4.43
CA ILE A 263 14.16 11.13 3.49
C ILE A 263 15.52 10.45 3.32
N GLU A 264 16.59 11.21 3.11
CA GLU A 264 17.96 10.68 2.98
C GLU A 264 18.43 9.90 4.21
N ASP A 265 18.13 10.39 5.41
CA ASP A 265 18.55 9.77 6.66
C ASP A 265 17.86 8.42 6.93
N ASN A 266 16.77 8.12 6.20
CA ASN A 266 15.94 6.92 6.37
C ASN A 266 16.04 5.93 5.18
N MET A 267 17.04 6.08 4.30
CA MET A 267 17.25 5.20 3.13
C MET A 267 17.61 3.73 3.48
N ASN A 268 18.00 3.49 4.73
CA ASN A 268 18.28 2.16 5.27
C ASN A 268 17.02 1.32 5.52
N TYR A 269 15.84 1.95 5.60
CA TYR A 269 14.59 1.21 5.69
C TYR A 269 14.33 0.36 4.45
N ASN A 270 13.64 -0.75 4.65
CA ASN A 270 13.19 -1.57 3.54
C ASN A 270 12.12 -0.82 2.72
N PHE A 271 11.86 -1.24 1.48
CA PHE A 271 10.96 -0.53 0.59
C PHE A 271 9.57 -0.26 1.17
N PHE A 272 8.95 -1.22 1.86
CA PHE A 272 7.62 -1.02 2.45
C PHE A 272 7.62 -0.01 3.60
N GLN A 273 8.64 -0.04 4.44
CA GLN A 273 8.84 0.94 5.51
C GLN A 273 9.03 2.34 4.96
N LEU A 274 9.93 2.50 3.99
CA LEU A 274 10.17 3.78 3.34
C LEU A 274 8.91 4.29 2.63
N LEU A 275 8.21 3.43 1.88
CA LEU A 275 7.01 3.80 1.15
C LEU A 275 5.90 4.28 2.10
N TRP A 276 5.72 3.63 3.24
CA TRP A 276 4.76 4.11 4.24
C TRP A 276 5.19 5.48 4.77
N LEU A 277 6.47 5.65 5.12
CA LEU A 277 6.98 6.95 5.56
C LEU A 277 6.71 8.06 4.53
N MET A 278 6.93 7.79 3.24
CA MET A 278 6.69 8.80 2.20
C MET A 278 5.21 9.11 2.01
N ASN A 279 4.33 8.09 2.06
CA ASN A 279 2.89 8.29 1.93
C ASN A 279 2.33 9.15 3.07
N ASP A 280 2.86 8.95 4.28
CA ASP A 280 2.52 9.75 5.44
C ASP A 280 2.99 11.19 5.24
N ILE A 281 4.26 11.42 4.86
CA ILE A 281 4.77 12.77 4.53
C ILE A 281 3.88 13.47 3.50
N ASP A 282 3.57 12.82 2.36
CA ASP A 282 2.69 13.41 1.34
C ASP A 282 1.35 13.84 1.95
N SER A 283 0.77 13.01 2.82
CA SER A 283 -0.53 13.26 3.44
C SER A 283 -0.51 14.42 4.45
N PHE A 284 0.66 14.78 4.99
CA PHE A 284 0.84 15.96 5.86
C PHE A 284 1.19 17.23 5.08
N MET A 285 1.89 17.09 3.96
CA MET A 285 2.35 18.22 3.16
C MET A 285 1.33 18.68 2.12
N THR A 286 0.20 17.95 1.94
CA THR A 286 -0.92 18.28 1.03
C THR A 286 -2.27 18.52 1.72
#